data_AF-A0A2D7I9X4-F1
#
_entry.id   AF-A0A2D7I9X4-F1
#
_cell.length_a   1.000
_cell.length_b   1.000
_cell.length_c   1.000
_cell.angle_alpha   90.00
_cell.angle_beta   90.00
_cell.angle_gamma   90.00
#
_symmetry.space_group_name_H-M   'P 1'
#
loop_
_entity.id
_entity.type
_entity.pdbx_description
1 polymer ?
#
loop_
_entity_poly.entity_id
_entity_poly.type
_entity_poly.pdbx_seq_one_letter_code
_entity_poly.pdbx_strand_id
1 'polypeptide(L)'
;CMILSIDYEAGWNFEELTYSGFWTIDGFARNLFFNGFHPILPWLGFFLLGILLSRASLRERQVQIKMITWGLAAIIFSEIMSFIFSGYLIPTDSELQFLVMTESMPPMPLYFLAASGSAFLVIGLCLVVSERLRDSNVYSLISPAGTQTLTLYILHIIVGLGFINALGLTGSQTSSQAFVAAIIFCILGTIFAFSWSKWFGRGIFESLMRKLTG
;
A
#
# COMPACT_ATOMS: atom_id res chain seq x y z
N CYS A 1 -7.22 -26.11 -3.30
CA CYS A 1 -6.80 -24.70 -3.41
C CYS A 1 -6.89 -24.29 -4.87
N MET A 2 -7.76 -23.33 -5.24
CA MET A 2 -7.90 -22.87 -6.63
C MET A 2 -6.58 -22.38 -7.26
N ILE A 3 -5.65 -21.90 -6.43
CA ILE A 3 -4.29 -21.47 -6.83
C ILE A 3 -3.39 -22.62 -7.30
N LEU A 4 -3.63 -23.87 -6.89
CA LEU A 4 -2.86 -25.03 -7.37
C LEU A 4 -3.40 -25.58 -8.70
N SER A 5 -4.49 -25.03 -9.21
CA SER A 5 -5.17 -25.47 -10.43
C SER A 5 -5.22 -24.41 -11.52
N ILE A 6 -4.94 -23.15 -11.17
CA ILE A 6 -4.98 -22.00 -12.08
C ILE A 6 -3.57 -21.46 -12.15
N ASP A 7 -2.98 -21.52 -13.34
CA ASP A 7 -1.71 -20.87 -13.64
C ASP A 7 -1.85 -19.35 -13.39
N TYR A 8 -1.13 -18.86 -12.39
CA TYR A 8 -1.16 -17.46 -11.98
C TYR A 8 -0.55 -16.54 -13.05
N GLU A 9 0.44 -17.04 -13.80
CA GLU A 9 1.13 -16.29 -14.84
C GLU A 9 0.32 -16.25 -16.14
N ALA A 10 -0.75 -17.05 -16.25
CA ALA A 10 -1.61 -17.10 -17.41
C ALA A 10 -2.12 -15.70 -17.83
N GLY A 11 -1.68 -15.29 -19.02
CA GLY A 11 -2.07 -14.03 -19.64
C GLY A 11 -1.07 -12.90 -19.46
N TRP A 12 -0.08 -13.02 -18.56
CA TRP A 12 0.92 -11.97 -18.32
C TRP A 12 2.12 -12.07 -19.26
N ASN A 13 2.57 -10.90 -19.73
CA ASN A 13 3.95 -10.68 -20.12
C ASN A 13 4.57 -9.73 -19.09
N PHE A 14 5.37 -10.27 -18.16
CA PHE A 14 5.97 -9.50 -17.06
C PHE A 14 7.12 -8.58 -17.52
N GLU A 15 7.70 -8.80 -18.70
CA GLU A 15 8.74 -7.93 -19.25
C GLU A 15 8.15 -6.63 -19.78
N GLU A 16 7.00 -6.72 -20.46
CA GLU A 16 6.30 -5.56 -21.02
C GLU A 16 5.20 -5.00 -20.10
N LEU A 17 4.91 -5.70 -19.00
CA LEU A 17 3.77 -5.45 -18.11
C LEU A 17 2.42 -5.41 -18.85
N THR A 18 2.28 -6.23 -19.89
CA THR A 18 1.06 -6.33 -20.72
C THR A 18 0.26 -7.59 -20.39
N TYR A 19 -1.08 -7.51 -20.55
CA TYR A 19 -1.99 -8.62 -20.29
C TYR A 19 -2.70 -9.07 -21.57
N SER A 20 -2.38 -10.27 -22.03
CA SER A 20 -2.99 -10.91 -23.19
C SER A 20 -4.43 -11.36 -22.89
N GLY A 21 -5.34 -11.09 -23.81
CA GLY A 21 -6.75 -11.45 -23.67
C GLY A 21 -7.51 -10.62 -22.62
N PHE A 22 -7.02 -9.45 -22.21
CA PHE A 22 -7.71 -8.57 -21.24
C PHE A 22 -9.16 -8.26 -21.65
N TRP A 23 -9.42 -8.13 -22.95
CA TRP A 23 -10.75 -7.81 -23.49
C TRP A 23 -11.68 -9.02 -23.64
N THR A 24 -11.22 -10.24 -23.35
CA THR A 24 -12.11 -11.42 -23.30
C THR A 24 -12.73 -11.54 -21.92
N ILE A 25 -13.91 -12.16 -21.84
CA ILE A 25 -14.62 -12.34 -20.56
C ILE A 25 -13.75 -13.15 -19.58
N ASP A 26 -13.13 -14.23 -20.05
CA ASP A 26 -12.28 -15.09 -19.23
C ASP A 26 -11.01 -14.38 -18.76
N GLY A 27 -10.33 -13.65 -19.66
CA GLY A 27 -9.12 -12.90 -19.33
C GLY A 27 -9.39 -11.74 -18.38
N PHE A 28 -10.48 -11.00 -18.62
CA PHE A 28 -10.92 -9.92 -17.72
C PHE A 28 -11.27 -10.45 -16.33
N ALA A 29 -12.04 -11.54 -16.24
CA ALA A 29 -12.41 -12.13 -14.95
C ALA A 29 -11.18 -12.66 -14.19
N ARG A 30 -10.25 -13.32 -14.87
CA ARG A 30 -9.00 -13.80 -14.27
C ARG A 30 -8.15 -12.65 -13.74
N ASN A 31 -7.98 -11.59 -14.53
CA ASN A 31 -7.26 -10.38 -14.12
C ASN A 31 -7.95 -9.71 -12.92
N LEU A 32 -9.26 -9.49 -12.99
CA LEU A 32 -10.00 -8.76 -11.96
C LEU A 32 -10.04 -9.50 -10.61
N PHE A 33 -10.23 -10.83 -10.62
CA PHE A 33 -10.45 -11.59 -9.39
C PHE A 33 -9.19 -12.27 -8.84
N PHE A 34 -8.24 -12.65 -9.69
CA PHE A 34 -7.15 -13.56 -9.30
C PHE A 34 -5.75 -13.03 -9.54
N ASN A 35 -5.40 -12.62 -10.76
CA ASN A 35 -4.00 -12.38 -11.14
C ASN A 35 -3.70 -10.97 -11.67
N GLY A 36 -4.61 -10.01 -11.53
CA GLY A 36 -4.32 -8.61 -11.84
C GLY A 36 -3.26 -8.04 -10.88
N PHE A 37 -2.86 -6.78 -11.10
CA PHE A 37 -2.00 -6.08 -10.13
C PHE A 37 -2.63 -6.04 -8.73
N HIS A 38 -3.95 -5.87 -8.68
CA HIS A 38 -4.74 -5.58 -7.49
C HIS A 38 -6.05 -6.39 -7.48
N PRO A 39 -5.96 -7.73 -7.42
CA PRO A 39 -7.10 -8.62 -7.63
C PRO A 39 -8.08 -8.54 -6.46
N ILE A 40 -9.38 -8.66 -6.76
CA ILE A 40 -10.45 -8.50 -5.77
C ILE A 40 -10.33 -9.52 -4.63
N LEU A 41 -10.05 -10.80 -4.90
CA LEU A 41 -10.13 -11.82 -3.84
C LEU A 41 -9.09 -11.62 -2.73
N PRO A 42 -7.79 -11.43 -3.02
CA PRO A 42 -6.80 -11.13 -1.98
C PRO A 42 -7.05 -9.78 -1.31
N TRP A 43 -7.48 -8.77 -2.07
CA TRP A 43 -7.67 -7.42 -1.55
C TRP A 43 -8.93 -7.23 -0.73
N LEU A 44 -9.97 -8.01 -1.01
CA LEU A 44 -11.17 -8.06 -0.19
C LEU A 44 -10.83 -8.45 1.26
N GLY A 45 -9.81 -9.30 1.46
CA GLY A 45 -9.29 -9.62 2.79
C GLY A 45 -8.83 -8.37 3.55
N PHE A 46 -8.01 -7.52 2.92
CA PHE A 46 -7.54 -6.27 3.53
C PHE A 46 -8.69 -5.30 3.80
N PHE A 47 -9.64 -5.21 2.87
CA PHE A 47 -10.83 -4.38 3.03
C PHE A 47 -11.67 -4.82 4.24
N LEU A 48 -11.95 -6.12 4.36
CA LEU A 48 -12.69 -6.68 5.50
C LEU A 48 -11.95 -6.50 6.82
N LEU A 49 -10.62 -6.68 6.83
CA LEU A 49 -9.79 -6.39 7.99
C LEU A 49 -9.86 -4.92 8.39
N GLY A 50 -9.86 -4.00 7.43
CA GLY A 50 -10.05 -2.57 7.67
C GLY A 50 -11.41 -2.25 8.29
N ILE A 51 -12.48 -2.88 7.80
CA ILE A 51 -13.82 -2.74 8.40
C ILE A 51 -13.82 -3.25 9.84
N LEU A 52 -13.24 -4.43 10.09
CA LEU A 52 -13.16 -5.00 11.43
C LEU A 52 -12.36 -4.08 12.38
N LEU A 53 -11.23 -3.56 11.91
CA LEU A 53 -10.39 -2.64 12.68
C LEU A 53 -11.13 -1.34 13.01
N SER A 54 -11.90 -0.79 12.08
CA SER A 54 -12.66 0.45 12.31
C SER A 54 -13.76 0.32 13.36
N ARG A 55 -14.19 -0.90 13.69
CA ARG A 55 -15.13 -1.18 14.79
C ARG A 55 -14.45 -1.24 16.16
N ALA A 56 -13.11 -1.34 16.21
CA ALA A 56 -12.37 -1.29 17.45
C ALA A 56 -12.27 0.15 17.98
N SER A 57 -12.14 0.31 19.29
CA SER A 57 -11.95 1.60 19.94
C SER A 57 -10.50 2.08 19.75
N LEU A 58 -10.18 2.63 18.56
CA LEU A 58 -8.82 3.07 18.19
C LEU A 58 -8.25 4.19 19.07
N ARG A 59 -9.12 4.85 19.83
CA ARG A 59 -8.74 5.89 20.80
C ARG A 59 -8.23 5.32 22.12
N GLU A 60 -8.48 4.05 22.39
CA GLU A 60 -7.96 3.40 23.60
C GLU A 60 -6.50 3.03 23.45
N ARG A 61 -5.67 3.50 24.38
CA ARG A 61 -4.24 3.21 24.40
C ARG A 61 -3.93 1.72 24.44
N GLN A 62 -4.78 0.91 25.08
CA GLN A 62 -4.63 -0.54 25.09
C GLN A 62 -4.80 -1.14 23.69
N VAL A 63 -5.75 -0.66 22.90
CA VAL A 63 -5.97 -1.11 21.52
C VAL A 63 -4.78 -0.72 20.65
N GLN A 64 -4.29 0.52 20.77
CA GLN A 64 -3.12 0.99 20.03
C GLN A 64 -1.87 0.14 20.31
N ILE A 65 -1.57 -0.15 21.58
CA ILE A 65 -0.43 -1.01 21.95
C ILE A 65 -0.64 -2.44 21.45
N LYS A 66 -1.86 -2.98 21.53
CA LYS A 66 -2.19 -4.29 20.95
C LYS A 66 -1.95 -4.31 19.43
N MET A 67 -2.34 -3.27 18.70
CA MET A 67 -2.08 -3.18 17.26
C MET A 67 -0.58 -3.17 16.95
N ILE A 68 0.23 -2.42 17.70
CA ILE A 68 1.69 -2.38 17.51
C ILE A 68 2.31 -3.75 17.81
N THR A 69 1.95 -4.35 18.96
CA THR A 69 2.54 -5.62 19.41
C THR A 69 2.13 -6.79 18.52
N TRP A 70 0.85 -6.93 18.19
CA TRP A 70 0.37 -7.96 17.26
C TRP A 70 0.84 -7.72 15.84
N GLY A 71 0.92 -6.46 15.40
CA GLY A 71 1.48 -6.09 14.09
C GLY A 71 2.94 -6.51 13.97
N LEU A 72 3.76 -6.18 14.96
CA LEU A 72 5.17 -6.58 15.01
C LEU A 72 5.33 -8.11 15.06
N ALA A 73 4.53 -8.79 15.89
CA ALA A 73 4.54 -10.24 15.99
C ALA A 73 4.17 -10.92 14.66
N ALA A 74 3.18 -10.39 13.94
CA ALA A 74 2.78 -10.91 12.63
C ALA A 74 3.89 -10.77 11.58
N ILE A 75 4.58 -9.63 11.54
CA ILE A 75 5.72 -9.39 10.63
C ILE A 75 6.87 -10.35 10.94
N ILE A 76 7.28 -10.44 12.21
CA ILE A 76 8.38 -11.32 12.61
C ILE A 76 8.01 -12.78 12.31
N PHE A 77 6.77 -13.17 12.58
CA PHE A 77 6.28 -14.50 12.28
C PHE A 77 6.32 -14.78 10.76
N SER A 78 5.82 -13.87 9.92
CA SER A 78 5.83 -14.07 8.47
C SER A 78 7.25 -14.16 7.91
N GLU A 79 8.19 -13.34 8.38
CA GLU A 79 9.58 -13.34 7.92
C GLU A 79 10.32 -14.61 8.37
N ILE A 80 10.15 -15.04 9.62
CA ILE A 80 10.76 -16.28 10.12
C ILE A 80 10.20 -17.49 9.37
N MET A 81 8.89 -17.55 9.15
CA MET A 81 8.30 -18.62 8.35
C MET A 81 8.84 -18.60 6.92
N SER A 82 8.85 -17.43 6.27
CA SER A 82 9.42 -17.27 4.93
C SER A 82 10.86 -17.79 4.84
N PHE A 83 11.71 -17.40 5.79
CA PHE A 83 13.10 -17.81 5.86
C PHE A 83 13.28 -19.32 6.09
N ILE A 84 12.54 -19.92 7.03
CA ILE A 84 12.64 -21.35 7.34
C ILE A 84 12.19 -22.20 6.15
N PHE A 85 11.02 -21.89 5.59
CA PHE A 85 10.46 -22.70 4.52
C PHE A 85 11.25 -22.56 3.22
N SER A 86 11.69 -21.34 2.86
CA SER A 86 12.52 -21.10 1.67
C SER A 86 13.94 -21.67 1.82
N GLY A 87 14.48 -21.70 3.04
CA GLY A 87 15.85 -22.18 3.29
C GLY A 87 15.99 -23.69 3.47
N TYR A 88 14.95 -24.38 3.96
CA TYR A 88 15.09 -25.77 4.42
C TYR A 88 14.03 -26.75 3.87
N LEU A 89 12.83 -26.30 3.50
CA LEU A 89 11.73 -27.22 3.18
C LEU A 89 11.35 -27.26 1.69
N ILE A 90 11.46 -26.15 0.97
CA ILE A 90 10.93 -26.04 -0.39
C ILE A 90 12.09 -25.84 -1.36
N PRO A 91 12.31 -26.78 -2.30
CA PRO A 91 13.23 -26.58 -3.41
C PRO A 91 12.80 -25.35 -4.22
N THR A 92 13.77 -24.51 -4.62
CA THR A 92 13.55 -23.28 -5.40
C THR A 92 12.74 -23.50 -6.68
N ASP A 93 12.74 -24.73 -7.20
CA ASP A 93 12.12 -25.08 -8.48
C ASP A 93 10.64 -25.52 -8.32
N SER A 94 10.12 -25.51 -7.09
CA SER A 94 8.77 -25.96 -6.78
C SER A 94 7.77 -24.80 -6.79
N GLU A 95 6.61 -24.98 -7.43
CA GLU A 95 5.48 -24.03 -7.39
C GLU A 95 4.99 -23.74 -5.96
N LEU A 96 5.38 -24.56 -4.98
CA LEU A 96 5.09 -24.32 -3.56
C LEU A 96 5.88 -23.15 -2.98
N GLN A 97 6.94 -22.67 -3.63
CA GLN A 97 7.74 -21.53 -3.17
C GLN A 97 6.88 -20.25 -3.09
N PHE A 98 5.93 -20.08 -4.01
CA PHE A 98 5.02 -18.93 -4.03
C PHE A 98 4.24 -18.79 -2.71
N LEU A 99 3.82 -19.89 -2.08
CA LEU A 99 3.07 -19.87 -0.80
C LEU A 99 3.84 -19.22 0.34
N VAL A 100 5.16 -19.19 0.23
CA VAL A 100 6.09 -18.81 1.29
C VAL A 100 6.69 -17.42 1.03
N MET A 101 6.51 -16.87 -0.16
CA MET A 101 6.99 -15.54 -0.49
C MET A 101 6.21 -14.45 0.26
N THR A 102 6.94 -13.41 0.65
CA THR A 102 6.41 -12.16 1.22
C THR A 102 6.31 -11.05 0.17
N GLU A 103 6.46 -11.40 -1.12
CA GLU A 103 6.26 -10.47 -2.22
C GLU A 103 4.78 -10.17 -2.44
N SER A 104 4.49 -8.99 -2.98
CA SER A 104 3.11 -8.56 -3.26
C SER A 104 2.45 -9.30 -4.41
N MET A 105 3.23 -10.01 -5.23
CA MET A 105 2.76 -10.74 -6.40
C MET A 105 3.53 -12.06 -6.51
N PRO A 106 2.88 -13.23 -6.36
CA PRO A 106 1.46 -13.42 -6.03
C PRO A 106 1.11 -13.04 -4.57
N PRO A 107 -0.08 -12.49 -4.29
CA PRO A 107 -0.49 -12.07 -2.95
C PRO A 107 -0.86 -13.28 -2.07
N MET A 108 0.16 -13.91 -1.51
CA MET A 108 0.04 -15.16 -0.76
C MET A 108 -0.20 -14.93 0.74
N PRO A 109 -0.61 -15.96 1.51
CA PRO A 109 -1.00 -15.78 2.91
C PRO A 109 0.08 -15.17 3.80
N LEU A 110 1.36 -15.45 3.56
CA LEU A 110 2.47 -14.83 4.31
C LEU A 110 2.62 -13.34 3.97
N TYR A 111 2.52 -12.96 2.70
CA TYR A 111 2.42 -11.55 2.31
C TYR A 111 1.23 -10.86 2.97
N PHE A 112 0.05 -11.49 2.97
CA PHE A 112 -1.15 -10.93 3.60
C PHE A 112 -0.94 -10.65 5.09
N LEU A 113 -0.31 -11.59 5.81
CA LEU A 113 0.04 -11.41 7.22
C LEU A 113 1.10 -10.33 7.43
N ALA A 114 2.17 -10.32 6.64
CA ALA A 114 3.25 -9.33 6.72
C ALA A 114 2.72 -7.91 6.45
N ALA A 115 1.92 -7.75 5.39
CA ALA A 115 1.32 -6.48 4.99
C ALA A 115 0.28 -5.99 6.00
N SER A 116 -0.61 -6.87 6.49
CA SER A 116 -1.59 -6.54 7.52
C SER A 116 -0.91 -6.18 8.85
N GLY A 117 0.13 -6.93 9.22
CA GLY A 117 0.95 -6.66 10.41
C GLY A 117 1.65 -5.31 10.33
N SER A 118 2.23 -5.00 9.17
CA SER A 118 2.85 -3.69 8.88
C SER A 118 1.83 -2.55 8.97
N ALA A 119 0.63 -2.74 8.41
CA ALA A 119 -0.45 -1.76 8.51
C ALA A 119 -0.85 -1.52 9.97
N PHE A 120 -1.07 -2.56 10.77
CA PHE A 120 -1.42 -2.41 12.19
C PHE A 120 -0.30 -1.74 13.00
N LEU A 121 0.96 -2.08 12.72
CA LEU A 121 2.10 -1.45 13.36
C LEU A 121 2.17 0.04 13.04
N VAL A 122 2.09 0.41 11.76
CA VAL A 122 2.17 1.81 11.33
C VAL A 122 0.97 2.61 11.85
N ILE A 123 -0.25 2.10 11.70
CA ILE A 123 -1.46 2.79 12.20
C ILE A 123 -1.39 2.95 13.72
N GLY A 124 -1.01 1.89 14.45
CA GLY A 124 -0.87 1.93 15.90
C GLY A 124 0.16 2.97 16.35
N LEU A 125 1.32 3.02 15.69
CA LEU A 125 2.34 4.05 15.93
C LEU A 125 1.81 5.45 15.63
N CYS A 126 1.14 5.65 14.50
CA CYS A 126 0.53 6.92 14.14
C CYS A 126 -0.48 7.41 15.19
N LEU A 127 -1.32 6.51 15.72
CA LEU A 127 -2.28 6.84 16.78
C LEU A 127 -1.58 7.27 18.08
N VAL A 128 -0.57 6.51 18.52
CA VAL A 128 0.22 6.84 19.73
C VAL A 128 0.95 8.16 19.57
N VAL A 129 1.58 8.39 18.42
CA VAL A 129 2.31 9.62 18.12
C VAL A 129 1.36 10.81 18.01
N SER A 130 0.18 10.62 17.42
CA SER A 130 -0.84 11.66 17.30
C SER A 130 -1.34 12.13 18.67
N GLU A 131 -1.48 11.24 19.65
CA GLU A 131 -1.86 11.63 21.02
C GLU A 131 -0.76 12.49 21.67
N ARG A 132 0.51 12.13 21.45
CA ARG A 132 1.65 12.84 22.05
C ARG A 132 1.89 14.21 21.42
N LEU A 133 1.67 14.32 20.12
CA LEU A 133 1.92 15.54 19.33
C LEU A 133 0.70 16.47 19.28
N ARG A 134 -0.44 16.09 19.88
CA ARG A 134 -1.68 16.88 19.85
C ARG A 134 -1.50 18.32 20.35
N ASP A 135 -0.64 18.52 21.35
CA ASP A 135 -0.37 19.83 21.95
C ASP A 135 0.81 20.56 21.28
N SER A 136 1.42 19.98 20.25
CA SER A 136 2.58 20.55 19.56
C SER A 136 2.20 21.24 18.24
N ASN A 137 2.93 22.30 17.90
CA ASN A 137 2.81 22.98 16.60
C ASN A 137 3.18 22.08 15.40
N VAL A 138 3.72 20.88 15.62
CA VAL A 138 4.01 19.91 14.54
C VAL A 138 2.72 19.30 14.00
N TYR A 139 1.70 19.10 14.85
CA TYR A 139 0.42 18.58 14.41
C TYR A 139 -0.27 19.52 13.41
N SER A 140 -0.20 20.84 13.63
CA SER A 140 -0.76 21.83 12.70
C SER A 140 0.01 21.94 11.38
N LEU A 141 1.28 21.51 11.34
CA LEU A 141 2.08 21.47 10.12
C LEU A 141 1.74 20.26 9.22
N ILE A 142 1.49 19.10 9.83
CA ILE A 142 1.26 17.83 9.12
C ILE A 142 -0.22 17.60 8.83
N SER A 143 -1.13 18.06 9.70
CA SER A 143 -2.58 17.86 9.54
C SER A 143 -3.11 18.30 8.17
N PRO A 144 -2.64 19.41 7.55
CA PRO A 144 -3.09 19.80 6.22
C PRO A 144 -2.74 18.83 5.10
N ALA A 145 -1.60 18.12 5.19
CA ALA A 145 -1.25 17.12 4.19
C ALA A 145 -2.25 15.97 4.18
N GLY A 146 -2.76 15.58 5.36
CA GLY A 146 -3.78 14.53 5.50
C GLY A 146 -5.18 14.92 5.01
N THR A 147 -5.49 16.20 4.87
CA THR A 147 -6.80 16.66 4.36
C THR A 147 -6.81 16.91 2.85
N GLN A 148 -5.65 16.78 2.19
CA GLN A 148 -5.43 17.02 0.78
C GLN A 148 -4.89 15.77 0.05
N THR A 149 -5.29 14.58 0.48
CA THR A 149 -4.76 13.31 -0.02
C THR A 149 -5.06 13.07 -1.49
N LEU A 150 -6.23 13.45 -1.99
CA LEU A 150 -6.59 13.31 -3.42
C LEU A 150 -5.79 14.29 -4.27
N THR A 151 -5.65 15.54 -3.81
CA THR A 151 -4.82 16.53 -4.52
C THR A 151 -3.36 16.07 -4.58
N LEU A 152 -2.80 15.59 -3.47
CA LEU A 152 -1.43 15.08 -3.43
C LEU A 152 -1.24 13.81 -4.27
N TYR A 153 -2.25 12.94 -4.33
CA TYR A 153 -2.24 11.75 -5.18
C TYR A 153 -2.20 12.10 -6.66
N ILE A 154 -3.08 13.01 -7.10
CA ILE A 154 -3.10 13.48 -8.50
C ILE A 154 -1.78 14.20 -8.83
N LEU A 155 -1.27 15.02 -7.90
CA LEU A 155 0.02 15.69 -8.06
C LEU A 155 1.17 14.67 -8.17
N HIS A 156 1.16 13.60 -7.38
CA HIS A 156 2.15 12.53 -7.47
C HIS A 156 2.16 11.87 -8.85
N ILE A 157 0.99 11.60 -9.42
CA ILE A 157 0.90 10.97 -10.73
C ILE A 157 1.30 11.95 -11.84
N ILE A 158 0.71 13.14 -11.88
CA ILE A 158 0.93 14.07 -12.99
C ILE A 158 2.33 14.69 -12.89
N VAL A 159 2.70 15.19 -11.72
CA VAL A 159 3.97 15.91 -11.53
C VAL A 159 5.08 14.95 -11.14
N GLY A 160 4.86 14.01 -10.21
CA GLY A 160 5.90 13.06 -9.80
C GLY A 160 6.28 12.10 -10.94
N LEU A 161 5.35 11.26 -11.38
CA LEU A 161 5.60 10.29 -12.46
C LEU A 161 5.83 11.00 -13.81
N GLY A 162 5.11 12.09 -14.10
CA GLY A 162 5.34 12.87 -15.32
C GLY A 162 6.74 13.49 -15.39
N PHE A 163 7.28 13.99 -14.28
CA PHE A 163 8.64 14.53 -14.22
C PHE A 163 9.71 13.43 -14.40
N ILE A 164 9.52 12.27 -13.77
CA ILE A 164 10.42 11.12 -13.94
C ILE A 164 10.41 10.63 -15.40
N ASN A 165 9.23 10.57 -16.02
CA ASN A 165 9.08 10.19 -17.42
C ASN A 165 9.72 11.21 -18.37
N ALA A 166 9.54 12.51 -18.11
CA ALA A 166 10.14 13.58 -18.92
C ALA A 166 11.68 13.58 -18.86
N LEU A 167 12.26 13.16 -17.73
CA LEU A 167 13.71 12.98 -17.58
C LEU A 167 14.23 11.67 -18.18
N GLY A 168 13.36 10.80 -18.72
CA GLY A 168 13.73 9.51 -19.29
C GLY A 168 14.26 8.51 -18.25
N LEU A 169 13.92 8.70 -16.97
CA LEU A 169 14.39 7.86 -15.84
C LEU A 169 13.49 6.64 -15.60
N THR A 170 12.75 6.20 -16.61
CA THR A 170 11.84 5.05 -16.54
C THR A 170 12.62 3.74 -16.67
N GLY A 171 12.89 3.09 -15.53
CA GLY A 171 13.35 1.69 -15.48
C GLY A 171 14.79 1.44 -15.04
N SER A 172 15.67 2.45 -14.96
CA SER A 172 17.10 2.28 -14.60
C SER A 172 17.47 2.77 -13.20
N GLN A 173 16.48 3.17 -12.40
CA GLN A 173 16.73 3.81 -11.10
C GLN A 173 17.00 2.78 -10.01
N THR A 174 18.11 2.98 -9.30
CA THR A 174 18.43 2.19 -8.10
C THR A 174 17.39 2.45 -6.99
N SER A 175 17.11 1.45 -6.13
CA SER A 175 16.14 1.57 -5.04
C SER A 175 16.41 2.77 -4.11
N SER A 176 17.68 3.16 -3.96
CA SER A 176 18.09 4.33 -3.19
C SER A 176 17.63 5.65 -3.83
N GLN A 177 17.74 5.79 -5.16
CA GLN A 177 17.28 6.98 -5.89
C GLN A 177 15.75 7.11 -5.82
N ALA A 178 15.02 6.00 -5.97
CA ALA A 178 13.57 6.00 -5.79
C ALA A 178 13.16 6.43 -4.38
N PHE A 179 13.87 5.95 -3.36
CA PHE A 179 13.63 6.32 -1.96
C PHE A 179 13.89 7.82 -1.70
N VAL A 180 15.00 8.36 -2.21
CA VAL A 180 15.31 9.80 -2.09
C VAL A 180 14.27 10.65 -2.81
N ALA A 181 13.86 10.27 -4.02
CA ALA A 181 12.83 10.96 -4.77
C ALA A 181 11.48 10.96 -4.02
N ALA A 182 11.12 9.83 -3.40
CA ALA A 182 9.92 9.72 -2.57
C ALA A 182 9.98 10.65 -1.35
N ILE A 183 11.11 10.72 -0.64
CA ILE A 183 11.29 11.66 0.49
C ILE A 183 11.14 13.10 0.03
N ILE A 184 11.81 13.49 -1.06
CA ILE A 184 11.73 14.84 -1.61
C ILE A 184 10.28 15.17 -1.96
N PHE A 185 9.57 14.26 -2.63
CA PHE A 185 8.17 14.43 -2.97
C PHE A 185 7.29 14.59 -1.70
N CYS A 186 7.50 13.77 -0.67
CA CYS A 186 6.77 13.86 0.59
C CYS A 186 7.01 15.22 1.29
N ILE A 187 8.25 15.70 1.32
CA ILE A 187 8.59 17.01 1.91
C ILE A 187 7.93 18.14 1.12
N LEU A 188 8.12 18.17 -0.20
CA LEU A 188 7.54 19.19 -1.07
C LEU A 188 6.01 19.17 -1.04
N GLY A 189 5.40 17.98 -1.07
CA GLY A 189 3.97 17.78 -0.96
C GLY A 189 3.43 18.28 0.38
N THR A 190 4.14 18.04 1.49
CA THR A 190 3.75 18.56 2.81
C THR A 190 3.85 20.08 2.87
N ILE A 191 4.93 20.67 2.33
CA ILE A 191 5.10 22.13 2.26
C ILE A 191 4.01 22.76 1.39
N PHE A 192 3.70 22.15 0.24
CA PHE A 192 2.63 22.57 -0.65
C PHE A 192 1.28 22.51 0.07
N ALA A 193 0.95 21.38 0.68
CA ALA A 193 -0.32 21.20 1.38
C ALA A 193 -0.47 22.20 2.54
N PHE A 194 0.60 22.42 3.31
CA PHE A 194 0.61 23.43 4.37
C PHE A 194 0.41 24.85 3.83
N SER A 195 1.16 25.25 2.80
CA SER A 195 1.05 26.58 2.19
C SER A 195 -0.33 26.81 1.60
N TRP A 196 -0.87 25.80 0.91
CA TRP A 196 -2.21 25.82 0.35
C TRP A 196 -3.28 25.93 1.43
N SER A 197 -3.12 25.20 2.54
CA SER A 197 -4.08 25.20 3.64
C SER A 197 -4.26 26.56 4.34
N LYS A 198 -3.24 27.42 4.27
CA LYS A 198 -3.34 28.80 4.77
C LYS A 198 -4.28 29.68 3.95
N TRP A 199 -4.45 29.36 2.66
CA TRP A 199 -5.24 30.15 1.71
C TRP A 199 -6.60 29.50 1.45
N PHE A 200 -6.65 28.17 1.45
CA PHE A 200 -7.85 27.38 1.21
C PHE A 200 -7.94 26.24 2.21
N GLY A 201 -9.03 26.16 2.99
CA GLY A 201 -9.20 25.12 4.00
C GLY A 201 -9.28 23.66 3.47
N ARG A 202 -9.22 23.45 2.14
CA ARG A 202 -9.30 22.14 1.47
C ARG A 202 -8.43 22.13 0.20
N GLY A 203 -8.02 20.95 -0.23
CA GLY A 203 -7.32 20.76 -1.50
C GLY A 203 -8.20 21.12 -2.70
N ILE A 204 -7.58 21.39 -3.84
CA ILE A 204 -8.24 21.82 -5.08
C ILE A 204 -9.27 20.78 -5.51
N PHE A 205 -8.85 19.52 -5.59
CA PHE A 205 -9.67 18.43 -6.10
C PHE A 205 -10.73 17.98 -5.09
N GLU A 206 -10.43 18.04 -3.79
CA GLU A 206 -11.39 17.75 -2.72
C GLU A 206 -12.53 18.79 -2.69
N SER A 207 -12.20 20.06 -2.95
CA SER A 207 -13.19 21.13 -3.08
C SER A 207 -14.08 20.92 -4.32
N LEU A 208 -13.49 20.51 -5.45
CA LEU A 208 -14.21 20.20 -6.68
C LEU A 208 -15.12 18.98 -6.51
N MET A 209 -14.61 17.89 -5.93
CA MET A 209 -15.38 16.68 -5.65
C MET A 209 -16.61 17.02 -4.81
N ARG A 210 -16.43 17.80 -3.73
CA ARG A 210 -17.55 18.24 -2.92
C ARG A 210 -18.54 19.08 -3.72
N LYS A 211 -18.11 20.04 -4.53
CA LYS A 211 -19.05 20.81 -5.36
C LYS A 211 -19.89 19.95 -6.31
N LEU A 212 -19.35 18.82 -6.75
CA LEU A 212 -20.05 17.87 -7.62
C LEU A 212 -20.98 16.92 -6.83
N THR A 213 -20.70 16.69 -5.55
CA THR A 213 -21.46 15.76 -4.68
C THR A 213 -22.27 16.43 -3.56
N GLY A 214 -22.15 17.74 -3.35
CA GLY A 214 -22.80 18.54 -2.29
C GLY A 214 -21.85 19.47 -1.52
#